data_AF-A0A1W9VVH6-F1
#
_entry.id   AF-A0A1W9VVH6-F1
#
_cell.length_a   1.000
_cell.length_b   1.000
_cell.length_c   1.000
_cell.angle_alpha   90.00
_cell.angle_beta   90.00
_cell.angle_gamma   90.00
#
_symmetry.space_group_name_H-M   'P 1'
#
loop_
_entity.id
_entity.type
_entity.pdbx_description
1 polymer ?
#
loop_
_entity_poly.entity_id
_entity_poly.type
_entity_poly.pdbx_seq_one_letter_code
_entity_poly.pdbx_strand_id
1 'polypeptide(L)'
;AKEDARYILPLATHTQMGVTINARNLERLLKRLDRSPLVEAKKLKNLIYDEVKEIAPSVIKYVNAEEFDFNFVTPPQVEFPLNEFKWSLVSHTSEPDIQVLAYILFEQTGESLANIKSFLKQLSHSELKQMFSQLFNKMKGFHLPTKAFESVEFEFEFDISSSCFAQLKRHRIATIIKSAYSPENGYVTPPQLVDLGLTEQFSKACSIAEEFSKKLPKEIAPYVLTNSHKVKVLFKANLREFYHFSRLRSDAHAQWEIQDLSNFIVKAIQEVAPLSGELMMGKHEFNKLADKK
;
A
#
# COMPACT_ATOMS: atom_id res chain seq x y z
N ALA A 1 -16.12 -5.65 7.20
CA ALA A 1 -16.72 -4.58 8.04
C ALA A 1 -17.75 -3.83 7.19
N LYS A 2 -18.96 -3.55 7.71
CA LYS A 2 -20.02 -2.83 6.96
C LYS A 2 -19.90 -1.33 7.20
N GLU A 3 -18.98 -0.68 6.48
CA GLU A 3 -18.68 0.75 6.64
C GLU A 3 -18.83 1.53 5.32
N ASP A 4 -19.63 1.03 4.38
CA ASP A 4 -19.78 1.57 3.02
C ASP A 4 -20.31 3.02 3.01
N ALA A 5 -21.06 3.43 4.02
CA ALA A 5 -21.48 4.82 4.19
C ALA A 5 -20.29 5.80 4.30
N ARG A 6 -19.10 5.36 4.70
CA ARG A 6 -17.91 6.24 4.78
C ARG A 6 -17.44 6.73 3.42
N TYR A 7 -17.81 6.04 2.33
CA TYR A 7 -17.40 6.39 0.98
C TYR A 7 -17.93 7.76 0.52
N ILE A 8 -19.05 8.22 1.08
CA ILE A 8 -19.59 9.54 0.76
C ILE A 8 -19.00 10.67 1.60
N LEU A 9 -18.29 10.36 2.69
CA LEU A 9 -17.73 11.39 3.54
C LEU A 9 -16.62 12.14 2.79
N PRO A 10 -16.52 13.47 2.96
CA PRO A 10 -15.44 14.25 2.38
C PRO A 10 -14.08 13.81 2.93
N LEU A 11 -13.02 14.04 2.15
CA LEU A 11 -11.64 13.78 2.52
C LEU A 11 -11.16 14.69 3.66
N ALA A 12 -11.78 15.85 3.82
CA ALA A 12 -11.60 16.72 4.97
C ALA A 12 -12.67 16.45 6.05
N THR A 13 -12.22 16.17 7.26
CA THR A 13 -13.07 15.95 8.42
C THR A 13 -12.40 16.53 9.66
N HIS A 14 -13.20 17.13 10.54
CA HIS A 14 -12.74 17.56 11.85
C HIS A 14 -12.53 16.34 12.73
N THR A 15 -11.32 16.18 13.25
CA THR A 15 -10.97 15.06 14.13
C THR A 15 -10.04 15.52 15.24
N GLN A 16 -10.01 14.74 16.31
CA GLN A 16 -9.04 14.89 17.38
C GLN A 16 -7.87 13.94 17.11
N MET A 17 -6.64 14.45 17.19
CA MET A 17 -5.44 13.66 16.96
C MET A 17 -4.51 13.76 18.18
N GLY A 18 -4.18 12.61 18.75
CA GLY A 18 -3.06 12.46 19.68
C GLY A 18 -1.86 11.86 18.95
N VAL A 19 -0.65 12.40 19.18
CA VAL A 19 0.59 11.90 18.58
C VAL A 19 1.66 11.77 19.66
N THR A 20 2.32 10.62 19.69
CA THR A 20 3.62 10.45 20.35
C THR A 20 4.67 10.27 19.26
N ILE A 21 5.72 11.10 19.30
CA ILE A 21 6.74 11.16 18.26
C ILE A 21 8.08 11.46 18.90
N ASN A 22 9.14 10.80 18.42
CA ASN A 22 10.50 11.13 18.87
C ASN A 22 10.99 12.43 18.19
N ALA A 23 11.96 13.10 18.79
CA ALA A 23 12.45 14.40 18.30
C ALA A 23 12.98 14.36 16.84
N ARG A 24 13.61 13.25 16.42
CA ARG A 24 14.13 13.11 15.05
C ARG A 24 13.01 13.00 14.01
N ASN A 25 11.96 12.24 14.31
CA ASN A 25 10.79 12.14 13.44
C ASN A 25 9.96 13.41 13.47
N LEU A 26 9.97 14.14 14.59
CA LEU A 26 9.34 15.45 14.70
C LEU A 26 10.01 16.48 13.79
N GLU A 27 11.34 16.54 13.76
CA GLU A 27 12.10 17.38 12.82
C GLU A 27 11.67 17.10 11.36
N ARG A 28 11.58 15.82 10.97
CA ARG A 28 11.09 15.41 9.63
C ARG A 28 9.64 15.83 9.36
N LEU A 29 8.77 15.75 10.36
CA LEU A 29 7.39 16.20 10.26
C LEU A 29 7.32 17.72 10.04
N LEU A 30 8.06 18.51 10.83
CA LEU A 30 8.12 19.96 10.70
C LEU A 30 8.61 20.37 9.31
N LYS A 31 9.71 19.75 8.83
CA LYS A 31 10.23 20.00 7.47
C LYS A 31 9.20 19.67 6.39
N ARG A 32 8.45 18.57 6.54
CA ARG A 32 7.37 18.20 5.62
C ARG A 32 6.18 19.18 5.66
N LEU A 33 5.82 19.69 6.83
CA LEU A 33 4.77 20.70 6.96
C LEU A 33 5.19 22.03 6.33
N ASP A 34 6.46 22.42 6.49
CA ASP A 34 7.03 23.63 5.90
C ASP A 34 7.06 23.58 4.37
N ARG A 35 7.41 22.41 3.80
CA ARG A 35 7.39 22.14 2.36
C ARG A 35 5.98 22.24 1.76
N SER A 36 4.93 22.02 2.55
CA SER A 36 3.56 22.00 2.05
C SER A 36 3.15 23.38 1.50
N PRO A 37 2.44 23.45 0.36
CA PRO A 37 1.89 24.71 -0.14
C PRO A 37 0.73 25.24 0.72
N LEU A 38 0.18 24.42 1.61
CA LEU A 38 -1.00 24.71 2.41
C LEU A 38 -0.68 25.68 3.56
N VAL A 39 -1.52 26.71 3.73
CA VAL A 39 -1.37 27.72 4.78
C VAL A 39 -1.52 27.10 6.17
N GLU A 40 -2.49 26.22 6.34
CA GLU A 40 -2.76 25.49 7.57
C GLU A 40 -1.62 24.56 7.97
N ALA A 41 -0.90 23.98 7.01
CA ALA A 41 0.28 23.15 7.29
C ALA A 41 1.43 23.99 7.84
N LYS A 42 1.68 25.17 7.25
CA LYS A 42 2.69 26.12 7.75
C LYS A 42 2.32 26.67 9.13
N LYS A 43 1.03 26.96 9.36
CA LYS A 43 0.52 27.35 10.69
C LYS A 43 0.76 26.25 11.71
N LEU A 44 0.42 24.99 11.38
CA LEU A 44 0.63 23.85 12.25
C LEU A 44 2.12 23.64 12.57
N LYS A 45 3.01 23.78 11.58
CA LYS A 45 4.46 23.74 11.79
C LYS A 45 4.91 24.73 12.85
N ASN A 46 4.50 25.99 12.74
CA ASN A 46 4.92 27.04 13.69
C ASN A 46 4.40 26.75 15.10
N LEU A 47 3.12 26.37 15.23
CA LEU A 47 2.52 26.02 16.52
C LEU A 47 3.27 24.86 17.20
N ILE A 48 3.64 23.82 16.45
CA ILE A 48 4.40 22.70 17.01
C ILE A 48 5.83 23.14 17.34
N TYR A 49 6.49 23.88 16.44
CA TYR A 49 7.88 24.29 16.60
C TYR A 49 8.09 25.18 17.83
N ASP A 50 7.19 26.14 18.08
CA ASP A 50 7.29 27.05 19.22
C ASP A 50 7.23 26.34 20.58
N GLU A 51 6.50 25.23 20.67
CA GLU A 51 6.40 24.42 21.89
C GLU A 51 7.63 23.53 22.12
N VAL A 52 8.35 23.14 21.06
CA VAL A 52 9.39 22.09 21.15
C VAL A 52 10.82 22.59 20.99
N LYS A 53 11.03 23.79 20.42
CA LYS A 53 12.36 24.33 20.14
C LYS A 53 13.24 24.46 21.40
N GLU A 54 12.64 24.76 22.54
CA GLU A 54 13.33 24.88 23.83
C GLU A 54 13.58 23.53 24.52
N ILE A 55 12.79 22.49 24.19
CA ILE A 55 12.88 21.17 24.83
C ILE A 55 14.08 20.37 24.31
N ALA A 56 14.33 20.43 22.99
CA ALA A 56 15.37 19.64 22.34
C ALA A 56 16.10 20.41 21.21
N PRO A 57 16.72 21.57 21.50
CA PRO A 57 17.32 22.45 20.50
C PRO A 57 18.46 21.79 19.71
N SER A 58 19.17 20.84 20.33
CA SER A 58 20.27 20.12 19.68
C SER A 58 19.80 19.10 18.63
N VAL A 59 18.54 18.67 18.70
CA VAL A 59 17.96 17.63 17.81
C VAL A 59 17.05 18.23 16.75
N ILE A 60 16.37 19.34 17.04
CA ILE A 60 15.41 20.00 16.14
C ILE A 60 16.15 21.18 15.47
N LYS A 61 16.93 20.89 14.42
CA LYS A 61 17.76 21.88 13.73
C LYS A 61 17.27 22.17 12.32
N TYR A 62 16.95 21.12 11.57
CA TYR A 62 16.66 21.19 10.14
C TYR A 62 15.15 21.12 9.89
N VAL A 63 14.44 22.17 10.33
CA VAL A 63 12.97 22.22 10.31
C VAL A 63 12.38 22.94 9.10
N ASN A 64 13.21 23.65 8.34
CA ASN A 64 12.78 24.38 7.15
C ASN A 64 13.04 23.54 5.89
N ALA A 65 12.15 23.66 4.92
CA ALA A 65 12.37 23.12 3.58
C ALA A 65 13.44 23.96 2.86
N GLU A 66 14.35 23.28 2.17
CA GLU A 66 15.45 23.88 1.42
C GLU A 66 15.20 23.67 -0.09
N GLU A 67 16.03 24.27 -0.95
CA GLU A 67 15.91 24.15 -2.41
C GLU A 67 15.79 22.68 -2.87
N PHE A 68 16.55 21.78 -2.23
CA PHE A 68 16.51 20.34 -2.53
C PHE A 68 15.12 19.72 -2.36
N ASP A 69 14.35 20.18 -1.37
CA ASP A 69 13.00 19.67 -1.11
C ASP A 69 11.99 20.12 -2.19
N PHE A 70 12.35 21.12 -2.98
CA PHE A 70 11.57 21.62 -4.12
C PHE A 70 12.16 21.17 -5.47
N ASN A 71 13.12 20.24 -5.47
CA ASN A 71 13.58 19.66 -6.72
C ASN A 71 12.45 18.87 -7.40
N PHE A 72 12.31 19.05 -8.72
CA PHE A 72 11.32 18.38 -9.58
C PHE A 72 9.84 18.71 -9.24
N VAL A 73 9.49 20.00 -9.20
CA VAL A 73 8.09 20.45 -8.94
C VAL A 73 7.20 20.36 -10.17
N THR A 74 7.77 20.57 -11.36
CA THR A 74 6.99 20.60 -12.62
C THR A 74 7.42 19.41 -13.48
N PRO A 75 6.55 18.39 -13.65
CA PRO A 75 6.82 17.38 -14.66
C PRO A 75 6.88 18.06 -16.04
N PRO A 76 7.70 17.56 -16.97
CA PRO A 76 7.66 18.05 -18.34
C PRO A 76 6.21 17.95 -18.86
N GLN A 77 5.78 18.93 -19.65
CA GLN A 77 4.46 18.91 -20.29
C GLN A 77 4.47 17.79 -21.34
N VAL A 78 4.12 16.60 -20.90
CA VAL A 78 4.00 15.41 -21.73
C VAL A 78 2.54 14.98 -21.68
N GLU A 79 1.89 14.96 -22.83
CA GLU A 79 0.61 14.31 -22.98
C GLU A 79 0.85 12.80 -23.05
N PHE A 80 0.33 12.08 -22.07
CA PHE A 80 0.30 10.63 -22.11
C PHE A 80 -0.94 10.17 -22.88
N PRO A 81 -0.85 9.11 -23.70
CA PRO A 81 -2.03 8.54 -24.34
C PRO A 81 -3.05 8.13 -23.28
N LEU A 82 -4.32 8.47 -23.52
CA LEU A 82 -5.43 8.06 -22.65
C LEU A 82 -5.63 6.55 -22.79
N ASN A 83 -5.08 5.80 -21.83
CA ASN A 83 -5.32 4.38 -21.69
C ASN A 83 -6.31 4.11 -20.57
N GLU A 84 -7.14 3.09 -20.75
CA GLU A 84 -7.94 2.53 -19.66
C GLU A 84 -7.00 2.07 -18.55
N PHE A 85 -7.16 2.66 -17.36
CA PHE A 85 -6.32 2.31 -16.22
C PHE A 85 -6.76 0.94 -15.69
N LYS A 86 -5.81 -0.01 -15.59
CA LYS A 86 -6.06 -1.38 -15.15
C LYS A 86 -5.18 -1.72 -13.97
N TRP A 87 -5.71 -2.51 -13.05
CA TRP A 87 -4.90 -3.10 -12.00
C TRP A 87 -3.93 -4.08 -12.66
N SER A 88 -2.63 -3.90 -12.40
CA SER A 88 -1.59 -4.67 -13.08
C SER A 88 -0.39 -4.95 -12.18
N LEU A 89 0.31 -6.05 -12.47
CA LEU A 89 1.66 -6.34 -11.96
C LEU A 89 2.65 -5.64 -12.89
N VAL A 90 3.36 -4.64 -12.38
CA VAL A 90 4.30 -3.79 -13.13
C VAL A 90 5.66 -4.47 -13.26
N SER A 91 6.18 -4.99 -12.14
CA SER A 91 7.49 -5.64 -12.12
C SER A 91 7.59 -6.66 -10.99
N HIS A 92 8.47 -7.64 -11.14
CA HIS A 92 8.77 -8.63 -10.12
C HIS A 92 10.21 -9.13 -10.22
N THR A 93 10.68 -9.77 -9.15
CA THR A 93 11.98 -10.46 -9.15
C THR A 93 11.93 -11.67 -10.08
N SER A 94 12.96 -11.86 -10.91
CA SER A 94 13.08 -13.03 -11.79
C SER A 94 13.26 -14.32 -11.00
N GLU A 95 12.59 -15.39 -11.40
CA GLU A 95 12.68 -16.73 -10.79
C GLU A 95 12.48 -16.70 -9.26
N PRO A 96 11.34 -16.17 -8.76
CA PRO A 96 11.14 -15.88 -7.33
C PRO A 96 11.28 -17.11 -6.44
N ASP A 97 10.75 -18.27 -6.86
CA ASP A 97 10.84 -19.52 -6.10
C ASP A 97 12.30 -19.98 -5.92
N ILE A 98 13.11 -19.86 -6.97
CA ILE A 98 14.54 -20.17 -6.93
C ILE A 98 15.28 -19.17 -6.04
N GLN A 99 14.93 -17.88 -6.11
CA GLN A 99 15.53 -16.84 -5.28
C GLN A 99 15.34 -17.13 -3.78
N VAL A 100 14.12 -17.48 -3.36
CA VAL A 100 13.81 -17.80 -1.96
C VAL A 100 14.64 -18.99 -1.47
N LEU A 101 14.62 -20.12 -2.19
CA LEU A 101 15.37 -21.31 -1.80
C LEU A 101 16.88 -21.05 -1.82
N ALA A 102 17.38 -20.26 -2.77
CA ALA A 102 18.80 -19.94 -2.85
C ALA A 102 19.29 -19.19 -1.61
N TYR A 103 18.50 -18.25 -1.09
CA TYR A 103 18.85 -17.49 0.12
C TYR A 103 18.80 -18.37 1.38
N ILE A 104 17.85 -19.31 1.46
CA ILE A 104 17.77 -20.26 2.56
C ILE A 104 18.97 -21.21 2.55
N LEU A 105 19.32 -21.77 1.39
CA LEU A 105 20.48 -22.64 1.26
C LEU A 105 21.78 -21.88 1.52
N PHE A 106 21.89 -20.61 1.10
CA PHE A 106 23.05 -19.76 1.42
C PHE A 106 23.23 -19.62 2.93
N GLU A 107 22.15 -19.35 3.67
CA GLU A 107 22.21 -19.26 5.14
C GLU A 107 22.67 -20.57 5.79
N GLN A 108 22.34 -21.73 5.19
CA GLN A 108 22.66 -23.05 5.73
C GLN A 108 24.05 -23.58 5.33
N THR A 109 24.53 -23.25 4.12
CA THR A 109 25.75 -23.85 3.55
C THR A 109 26.91 -22.88 3.44
N GLY A 110 26.65 -21.57 3.34
CA GLY A 110 27.66 -20.56 3.03
C GLY A 110 28.24 -20.64 1.62
N GLU A 111 27.71 -21.51 0.75
CA GLU A 111 28.14 -21.64 -0.65
C GLU A 111 27.71 -20.42 -1.47
N SER A 112 28.37 -20.15 -2.60
CA SER A 112 28.03 -19.01 -3.44
C SER A 112 26.60 -19.09 -4.00
N LEU A 113 25.89 -17.95 -4.03
CA LEU A 113 24.53 -17.87 -4.59
C LEU A 113 24.46 -18.32 -6.06
N ALA A 114 25.53 -18.13 -6.84
CA ALA A 114 25.59 -18.58 -8.22
C ALA A 114 25.56 -20.12 -8.33
N ASN A 115 26.37 -20.81 -7.52
CA ASN A 115 26.40 -22.28 -7.49
C ASN A 115 25.07 -22.84 -6.98
N ILE A 116 24.52 -22.25 -5.92
CA ILE A 116 23.22 -22.66 -5.37
C ILE A 116 22.09 -22.48 -6.41
N LYS A 117 22.02 -21.32 -7.07
CA LYS A 117 21.01 -21.08 -8.11
C LYS A 117 21.17 -22.04 -9.29
N SER A 118 22.41 -22.35 -9.70
CA SER A 118 22.68 -23.34 -10.75
C SER A 118 22.17 -24.73 -10.37
N PHE A 119 22.46 -25.17 -9.14
CA PHE A 119 21.96 -26.43 -8.59
C PHE A 119 20.42 -26.47 -8.54
N LEU A 120 19.78 -25.44 -8.00
CA LEU A 120 18.31 -25.38 -7.89
C LEU A 120 17.61 -25.42 -9.26
N LYS A 121 18.21 -24.85 -10.30
CA LYS A 121 17.67 -24.89 -11.68
C LYS A 121 17.75 -26.27 -12.33
N GLN A 122 18.58 -27.18 -11.81
CA GLN A 122 18.65 -28.56 -12.28
C GLN A 122 17.59 -29.46 -11.64
N LEU A 123 16.95 -29.01 -10.56
CA LEU A 123 15.92 -29.76 -9.88
C LEU A 123 14.59 -29.71 -10.63
N SER A 124 13.84 -30.80 -10.54
CA SER A 124 12.47 -30.87 -11.04
C SER A 124 11.53 -30.02 -10.19
N HIS A 125 10.38 -29.65 -10.77
CA HIS A 125 9.33 -28.94 -10.05
C HIS A 125 8.86 -29.71 -8.79
N SER A 126 8.86 -31.04 -8.82
CA SER A 126 8.47 -31.88 -7.68
C SER A 126 9.46 -31.76 -6.51
N GLU A 127 10.76 -31.73 -6.80
CA GLU A 127 11.81 -31.58 -5.79
C GLU A 127 11.74 -30.19 -5.13
N LEU A 128 11.61 -29.14 -5.94
CA LEU A 128 11.43 -27.77 -5.43
C LEU A 128 10.18 -27.68 -4.54
N LYS A 129 9.05 -28.28 -4.98
CA LYS A 129 7.82 -28.33 -4.20
C LYS A 129 7.99 -29.07 -2.87
N GLN A 130 8.77 -30.15 -2.84
CA GLN A 130 9.08 -30.87 -1.61
C GLN A 130 9.86 -29.98 -0.63
N MET A 131 10.83 -29.20 -1.11
CA MET A 131 11.56 -28.23 -0.28
C MET A 131 10.62 -27.17 0.30
N PHE A 132 9.74 -26.58 -0.49
CA PHE A 132 8.73 -25.63 0.02
C PHE A 132 7.75 -26.28 1.00
N SER A 133 7.36 -27.52 0.77
CA SER A 133 6.50 -28.28 1.70
C SER A 133 7.17 -28.46 3.07
N GLN A 134 8.50 -28.65 3.10
CA GLN A 134 9.27 -28.67 4.34
C GLN A 134 9.32 -27.29 5.00
N LEU A 135 9.50 -26.22 4.22
CA LEU A 135 9.53 -24.84 4.75
C LEU A 135 8.20 -24.41 5.38
N PHE A 136 7.09 -24.82 4.78
CA PHE A 136 5.75 -24.49 5.28
C PHE A 136 5.22 -25.47 6.33
N ASN A 137 5.98 -26.52 6.65
CA ASN A 137 5.54 -27.52 7.61
C ASN A 137 5.24 -26.88 8.97
N LYS A 138 4.07 -27.20 9.54
CA LYS A 138 3.57 -26.65 10.82
C LYS A 138 3.39 -25.12 10.86
N MET A 139 3.36 -24.45 9.71
CA MET A 139 3.05 -23.02 9.65
C MET A 139 1.63 -22.78 10.19
N LYS A 140 1.46 -21.69 10.95
CA LYS A 140 0.16 -21.24 11.50
C LYS A 140 -0.22 -19.89 10.88
N GLY A 141 -1.50 -19.53 10.94
CA GLY A 141 -2.01 -18.31 10.29
C GLY A 141 -1.43 -16.98 10.79
N PHE A 142 -0.77 -16.98 11.96
CA PHE A 142 -0.06 -15.81 12.51
C PHE A 142 1.46 -15.85 12.27
N HIS A 143 2.00 -16.96 11.76
CA HIS A 143 3.41 -17.04 11.38
C HIS A 143 3.62 -16.32 10.05
N LEU A 144 4.77 -15.64 9.96
CA LEU A 144 5.30 -15.12 8.70
C LEU A 144 6.37 -16.09 8.19
N PRO A 145 6.57 -16.17 6.86
CA PRO A 145 7.68 -16.96 6.32
C PRO A 145 9.03 -16.35 6.72
N THR A 146 10.10 -17.11 6.48
CA THR A 146 11.47 -16.74 6.83
C THR A 146 11.92 -15.46 6.14
N LYS A 147 13.02 -14.86 6.61
CA LYS A 147 13.58 -13.63 6.02
C LYS A 147 14.01 -13.80 4.56
N ALA A 148 14.28 -15.02 4.09
CA ALA A 148 14.58 -15.26 2.68
C ALA A 148 13.44 -14.79 1.75
N PHE A 149 12.20 -14.75 2.21
CA PHE A 149 11.08 -14.20 1.43
C PHE A 149 11.17 -12.68 1.23
N GLU A 150 12.04 -11.98 1.98
CA GLU A 150 12.33 -10.56 1.76
C GLU A 150 13.21 -10.34 0.51
N SER A 151 13.84 -11.39 -0.04
CA SER A 151 14.68 -11.30 -1.25
C SER A 151 13.89 -11.22 -2.55
N VAL A 152 12.57 -11.38 -2.50
CA VAL A 152 11.67 -11.34 -3.66
C VAL A 152 10.75 -10.14 -3.51
N GLU A 153 10.69 -9.31 -4.53
CA GLU A 153 9.86 -8.11 -4.60
C GLU A 153 8.88 -8.16 -5.76
N PHE A 154 7.71 -7.55 -5.56
CA PHE A 154 6.69 -7.30 -6.59
C PHE A 154 6.23 -5.85 -6.52
N GLU A 155 5.90 -5.31 -7.67
CA GLU A 155 5.39 -3.95 -7.85
C GLU A 155 4.09 -3.99 -8.62
N PHE A 156 3.08 -3.29 -8.09
CA PHE A 156 1.75 -3.21 -8.65
C PHE A 156 1.36 -1.77 -8.91
N GLU A 157 0.51 -1.56 -9.90
CA GLU A 157 -0.22 -0.31 -10.10
C GLU A 157 -1.73 -0.59 -10.08
N PHE A 158 -2.48 0.27 -9.41
CA PHE A 158 -3.94 0.18 -9.33
C PHE A 158 -4.55 1.53 -8.97
N ASP A 159 -5.83 1.72 -9.31
CA ASP A 159 -6.66 2.84 -8.90
C ASP A 159 -7.67 2.35 -7.87
N ILE A 160 -7.67 2.96 -6.70
CA ILE A 160 -8.51 2.56 -5.58
C ILE A 160 -9.13 3.78 -4.93
N SER A 161 -10.26 3.60 -4.27
CA SER A 161 -10.88 4.66 -3.48
C SER A 161 -9.95 5.14 -2.37
N SER A 162 -10.20 6.35 -1.89
CA SER A 162 -9.50 6.87 -0.71
C SER A 162 -9.76 6.03 0.54
N SER A 163 -10.95 5.45 0.67
CA SER A 163 -11.29 4.49 1.73
C SER A 163 -10.36 3.28 1.71
N CYS A 164 -10.14 2.68 0.53
CA CYS A 164 -9.23 1.54 0.37
C CYS A 164 -7.78 1.97 0.60
N PHE A 165 -7.36 3.11 0.05
CA PHE A 165 -6.02 3.66 0.26
C PHE A 165 -5.71 3.91 1.74
N ALA A 166 -6.69 4.38 2.53
CA ALA A 166 -6.54 4.59 3.97
C ALA A 166 -6.23 3.31 4.76
N GLN A 167 -6.60 2.14 4.22
CA GLN A 167 -6.27 0.83 4.76
C GLN A 167 -4.90 0.34 4.25
N LEU A 168 -4.64 0.49 2.94
CA LEU A 168 -3.38 0.10 2.30
C LEU A 168 -2.17 0.82 2.89
N LYS A 169 -2.26 2.15 3.10
CA LYS A 169 -1.15 2.98 3.62
C LYS A 169 -0.67 2.61 5.03
N ARG A 170 -1.33 1.66 5.70
CA ARG A 170 -0.93 1.13 7.01
C ARG A 170 0.14 0.04 6.91
N HIS A 171 0.42 -0.46 5.71
CA HIS A 171 1.49 -1.42 5.43
C HIS A 171 2.80 -0.68 5.24
N ARG A 172 3.61 -0.64 6.30
CA ARG A 172 4.78 0.26 6.42
C ARG A 172 6.05 -0.31 5.80
N ILE A 173 6.12 -1.63 5.61
CA ILE A 173 7.25 -2.32 4.96
C ILE A 173 6.96 -2.39 3.46
N ALA A 174 6.74 -1.23 2.85
CA ALA A 174 6.41 -1.11 1.44
C ALA A 174 6.77 0.28 0.92
N THR A 175 7.03 0.34 -0.38
CA THR A 175 7.10 1.59 -1.13
C THR A 175 5.70 1.87 -1.70
N ILE A 176 5.10 2.96 -1.23
CA ILE A 176 3.76 3.40 -1.66
C ILE A 176 3.90 4.78 -2.28
N ILE A 177 3.71 4.88 -3.60
CA ILE A 177 3.65 6.16 -4.31
C ILE A 177 2.21 6.37 -4.75
N LYS A 178 1.62 7.50 -4.36
CA LYS A 178 0.24 7.85 -4.71
C LYS A 178 0.22 9.06 -5.62
N SER A 179 -0.74 9.12 -6.54
CA SER A 179 -1.03 10.34 -7.30
C SER A 179 -1.69 11.41 -6.41
N ALA A 180 -1.84 12.62 -6.96
CA ALA A 180 -2.80 13.58 -6.45
C ALA A 180 -4.24 13.04 -6.64
N TYR A 181 -5.15 13.53 -5.81
CA TYR A 181 -6.57 13.30 -6.02
C TYR A 181 -7.07 14.20 -7.15
N SER A 182 -7.95 13.65 -7.99
CA SER A 182 -8.48 14.31 -9.17
C SER A 182 -9.89 13.80 -9.42
N PRO A 183 -10.90 14.66 -9.63
CA PRO A 183 -12.23 14.25 -10.11
C PRO A 183 -12.19 13.33 -11.32
N GLU A 184 -11.21 13.54 -12.20
CA GLU A 184 -11.03 12.84 -13.47
C GLU A 184 -10.65 11.36 -13.28
N ASN A 185 -10.20 10.97 -12.09
CA ASN A 185 -9.94 9.55 -11.78
C ASN A 185 -11.25 8.77 -11.52
N GLY A 186 -12.38 9.46 -11.40
CA GLY A 186 -13.67 8.87 -11.05
C GLY A 186 -13.73 8.40 -9.58
N TYR A 187 -14.77 7.65 -9.26
CA TYR A 187 -15.04 7.17 -7.90
C TYR A 187 -15.54 5.72 -7.90
N VAL A 188 -15.47 5.11 -6.72
CA VAL A 188 -15.94 3.74 -6.46
C VAL A 188 -17.32 3.78 -5.81
N THR A 189 -18.29 3.07 -6.40
CA THR A 189 -19.63 2.89 -5.81
C THR A 189 -19.66 1.60 -5.01
N PRO A 190 -19.90 1.65 -3.68
CA PRO A 190 -20.04 0.44 -2.88
C PRO A 190 -21.18 -0.48 -3.33
N PRO A 191 -20.99 -1.81 -3.38
CA PRO A 191 -22.01 -2.77 -3.80
C PRO A 191 -23.32 -2.64 -2.99
N GLN A 192 -23.23 -2.40 -1.68
CA GLN A 192 -24.42 -2.24 -0.83
C GLN A 192 -25.30 -1.06 -1.24
N LEU A 193 -24.72 0.02 -1.78
CA LEU A 193 -25.51 1.15 -2.27
C LEU A 193 -26.24 0.80 -3.57
N VAL A 194 -25.68 -0.10 -4.38
CA VAL A 194 -26.34 -0.64 -5.58
C VAL A 194 -27.52 -1.51 -5.17
N ASP A 195 -27.31 -2.43 -4.22
CA ASP A 195 -28.34 -3.34 -3.73
C ASP A 195 -29.53 -2.60 -3.09
N LEU A 196 -29.27 -1.45 -2.46
CA LEU A 196 -30.28 -0.59 -1.86
C LEU A 196 -30.95 0.38 -2.85
N GLY A 197 -30.52 0.42 -4.13
CA GLY A 197 -31.04 1.35 -5.13
C GLY A 197 -30.66 2.81 -4.88
N LEU A 198 -29.59 3.08 -4.11
CA LEU A 198 -29.13 4.43 -3.73
C LEU A 198 -28.05 4.99 -4.67
N THR A 199 -27.72 4.29 -5.75
CA THR A 199 -26.67 4.66 -6.71
C THR A 199 -26.83 6.09 -7.26
N GLU A 200 -28.06 6.51 -7.58
CA GLU A 200 -28.33 7.84 -8.13
C GLU A 200 -28.05 8.95 -7.09
N GLN A 201 -28.52 8.75 -5.86
CA GLN A 201 -28.28 9.70 -4.76
C GLN A 201 -26.79 9.82 -4.45
N PHE A 202 -26.08 8.69 -4.46
CA PHE A 202 -24.64 8.64 -4.25
C PHE A 202 -23.87 9.36 -5.37
N SER A 203 -24.21 9.06 -6.63
CA SER A 203 -23.62 9.71 -7.81
C SER A 203 -23.82 11.23 -7.76
N LYS A 204 -25.04 11.68 -7.46
CA LYS A 204 -25.35 13.11 -7.31
C LYS A 204 -24.48 13.78 -6.23
N ALA A 205 -24.26 13.13 -5.10
CA ALA A 205 -23.43 13.67 -4.04
C ALA A 205 -21.94 13.74 -4.44
N CYS A 206 -21.42 12.74 -5.16
CA CYS A 206 -20.08 12.81 -5.77
C CYS A 206 -19.99 13.97 -6.78
N SER A 207 -20.95 14.13 -7.68
CA SER A 207 -20.95 15.21 -8.67
C SER A 207 -20.95 16.60 -8.03
N ILE A 208 -21.69 16.82 -6.94
CA ILE A 208 -21.65 18.08 -6.18
C ILE A 208 -20.24 18.37 -5.67
N ALA A 209 -19.54 17.35 -5.14
CA ALA A 209 -18.17 17.49 -4.66
C ALA A 209 -17.20 17.83 -5.80
N GLU A 210 -17.32 17.15 -6.94
CA GLU A 210 -16.50 17.40 -8.14
C GLU A 210 -16.72 18.79 -8.74
N GLU A 211 -17.98 19.25 -8.80
CA GLU A 211 -18.30 20.61 -9.26
C GLU A 211 -17.77 21.68 -8.32
N PHE A 212 -17.83 21.44 -7.01
CA PHE A 212 -17.31 22.36 -6.02
C PHE A 212 -15.77 22.38 -6.03
N SER A 213 -15.11 21.23 -6.23
CA SER A 213 -13.64 21.16 -6.29
C SER A 213 -13.07 21.98 -7.44
N LYS A 214 -13.78 22.07 -8.58
CA LYS A 214 -13.39 22.90 -9.74
C LYS A 214 -13.33 24.41 -9.44
N LYS A 215 -14.03 24.86 -8.39
CA LYS A 215 -14.07 26.27 -7.96
C LYS A 215 -12.98 26.61 -6.94
N LEU A 216 -12.19 25.63 -6.50
CA LEU A 216 -11.17 25.78 -5.47
C LEU A 216 -9.76 25.78 -6.08
N PRO A 217 -8.78 26.43 -5.41
CA PRO A 217 -7.37 26.25 -5.73
C PRO A 217 -6.96 24.78 -5.72
N LYS A 218 -6.06 24.40 -6.62
CA LYS A 218 -5.63 23.00 -6.86
C LYS A 218 -5.15 22.30 -5.58
N GLU A 219 -4.51 23.04 -4.69
CA GLU A 219 -3.92 22.55 -3.45
C GLU A 219 -4.97 22.09 -2.44
N ILE A 220 -6.12 22.77 -2.39
CA ILE A 220 -7.21 22.49 -1.43
C ILE A 220 -8.42 21.80 -2.07
N ALA A 221 -8.53 21.82 -3.39
CA ALA A 221 -9.60 21.13 -4.13
C ALA A 221 -9.82 19.66 -3.70
N PRO A 222 -8.76 18.87 -3.39
CA PRO A 222 -8.95 17.52 -2.87
C PRO A 222 -9.77 17.40 -1.57
N TYR A 223 -9.85 18.45 -0.74
CA TYR A 223 -10.47 18.36 0.58
C TYR A 223 -11.97 18.06 0.52
N VAL A 224 -12.63 18.51 -0.55
CA VAL A 224 -14.09 18.39 -0.71
C VAL A 224 -14.50 17.12 -1.44
N LEU A 225 -13.56 16.45 -2.11
CA LEU A 225 -13.80 15.14 -2.71
C LEU A 225 -14.19 14.15 -1.63
N THR A 226 -14.89 13.10 -2.03
CA THR A 226 -15.36 12.06 -1.11
C THR A 226 -14.37 10.90 -1.00
N ASN A 227 -14.50 10.07 0.03
CA ASN A 227 -13.67 8.89 0.20
C ASN A 227 -13.80 7.85 -0.92
N SER A 228 -14.85 7.93 -1.75
CA SER A 228 -15.02 7.10 -2.94
C SER A 228 -14.14 7.51 -4.10
N HIS A 229 -13.66 8.76 -4.16
CA HIS A 229 -12.83 9.23 -5.25
C HIS A 229 -11.53 8.43 -5.31
N LYS A 230 -11.16 8.06 -6.53
CA LYS A 230 -10.03 7.20 -6.80
C LYS A 230 -8.71 7.97 -6.76
N VAL A 231 -7.70 7.27 -6.28
CA VAL A 231 -6.29 7.65 -6.35
C VAL A 231 -5.52 6.52 -7.02
N LYS A 232 -4.56 6.89 -7.88
CA LYS A 232 -3.66 5.94 -8.52
C LYS A 232 -2.51 5.67 -7.57
N VAL A 233 -2.15 4.40 -7.40
CA VAL A 233 -1.15 3.96 -6.44
C VAL A 233 -0.20 2.99 -7.11
N LEU A 234 1.09 3.26 -6.97
CA LEU A 234 2.15 2.27 -7.12
C LEU A 234 2.45 1.66 -5.76
N PHE A 235 2.39 0.34 -5.68
CA PHE A 235 2.60 -0.42 -4.46
C PHE A 235 3.67 -1.48 -4.71
N LYS A 236 4.84 -1.28 -4.12
CA LYS A 236 5.95 -2.22 -4.16
C LYS A 236 6.25 -2.74 -2.76
N ALA A 237 6.32 -4.05 -2.61
CA ALA A 237 6.69 -4.70 -1.37
C ALA A 237 7.45 -6.00 -1.63
N ASN A 238 8.07 -6.54 -0.58
CA ASN A 238 8.65 -7.88 -0.65
C ASN A 238 7.59 -8.96 -0.40
N LEU A 239 7.86 -10.19 -0.83
CA LEU A 239 6.94 -11.32 -0.73
C LEU A 239 6.53 -11.59 0.73
N ARG A 240 7.45 -11.42 1.69
CA ARG A 240 7.14 -11.57 3.11
C ARG A 240 6.12 -10.54 3.62
N GLU A 241 6.18 -9.30 3.16
CA GLU A 241 5.14 -8.30 3.45
C GLU A 241 3.83 -8.66 2.75
N PHE A 242 3.85 -9.20 1.52
CA PHE A 242 2.61 -9.65 0.88
C PHE A 242 1.93 -10.83 1.61
N TYR A 243 2.71 -11.70 2.27
CA TYR A 243 2.15 -12.66 3.23
C TYR A 243 1.45 -11.96 4.40
N HIS A 244 2.07 -10.94 4.99
CA HIS A 244 1.44 -10.16 6.06
C HIS A 244 0.15 -9.45 5.58
N PHE A 245 0.22 -8.82 4.41
CA PHE A 245 -0.88 -8.14 3.75
C PHE A 245 -2.06 -9.07 3.49
N SER A 246 -1.83 -10.20 2.80
CA SER A 246 -2.89 -11.17 2.48
C SER A 246 -3.58 -11.73 3.73
N ARG A 247 -2.82 -12.03 4.79
CA ARG A 247 -3.38 -12.51 6.07
C ARG A 247 -4.34 -11.51 6.73
N LEU A 248 -4.15 -10.21 6.49
CA LEU A 248 -5.00 -9.16 7.06
C LEU A 248 -6.11 -8.71 6.11
N ARG A 249 -5.86 -8.74 4.80
CA ARG A 249 -6.70 -8.06 3.80
C ARG A 249 -7.52 -9.01 2.95
N SER A 250 -7.07 -10.25 2.71
CA SER A 250 -7.90 -11.27 2.07
C SER A 250 -8.91 -11.92 3.02
N ASP A 251 -8.97 -11.50 4.29
CA ASP A 251 -9.92 -12.08 5.26
C ASP A 251 -11.38 -11.70 4.96
N ALA A 252 -12.32 -12.62 5.19
CA ALA A 252 -13.75 -12.39 4.97
C ALA A 252 -14.33 -11.20 5.77
N HIS A 253 -13.69 -10.80 6.86
CA HIS A 253 -14.12 -9.64 7.66
C HIS A 253 -13.52 -8.31 7.18
N ALA A 254 -12.58 -8.35 6.24
CA ALA A 254 -12.02 -7.15 5.63
C ALA A 254 -13.12 -6.33 4.94
N GLN A 255 -12.81 -5.07 4.64
CA GLN A 255 -13.70 -4.28 3.79
C GLN A 255 -13.52 -4.77 2.35
N TRP A 256 -14.63 -4.86 1.61
CA TRP A 256 -14.69 -5.58 0.33
C TRP A 256 -13.66 -5.07 -0.70
N GLU A 257 -13.42 -3.77 -0.81
CA GLU A 257 -12.51 -3.21 -1.83
C GLU A 257 -11.04 -3.55 -1.54
N ILE A 258 -10.60 -3.43 -0.27
CA ILE A 258 -9.24 -3.85 0.10
C ILE A 258 -9.08 -5.37 0.01
N GLN A 259 -10.18 -6.11 0.17
CA GLN A 259 -10.21 -7.56 0.00
C GLN A 259 -10.04 -7.94 -1.47
N ASP A 260 -10.78 -7.30 -2.37
CA ASP A 260 -10.66 -7.48 -3.82
C ASP A 260 -9.25 -7.14 -4.30
N LEU A 261 -8.69 -6.01 -3.83
CA LEU A 261 -7.31 -5.64 -4.11
C LEU A 261 -6.32 -6.71 -3.63
N SER A 262 -6.51 -7.21 -2.41
CA SER A 262 -5.65 -8.25 -1.85
C SER A 262 -5.74 -9.55 -2.62
N ASN A 263 -6.93 -9.96 -3.02
CA ASN A 263 -7.14 -11.18 -3.79
C ASN A 263 -6.55 -11.07 -5.20
N PHE A 264 -6.67 -9.89 -5.84
CA PHE A 264 -6.02 -9.60 -7.10
C PHE A 264 -4.49 -9.75 -6.99
N ILE A 265 -3.88 -9.11 -5.98
CA ILE A 265 -2.43 -9.17 -5.73
C ILE A 265 -1.98 -10.60 -5.45
N VAL A 266 -2.69 -11.33 -4.57
CA VAL A 266 -2.37 -12.73 -4.22
C VAL A 266 -2.39 -13.61 -5.46
N LYS A 267 -3.41 -13.49 -6.29
CA LYS A 267 -3.54 -14.28 -7.52
C LYS A 267 -2.38 -14.01 -8.48
N ALA A 268 -2.07 -12.73 -8.73
CA ALA A 268 -0.96 -12.34 -9.60
C ALA A 268 0.40 -12.84 -9.09
N ILE A 269 0.62 -12.82 -7.77
CA ILE A 269 1.85 -13.36 -7.16
C ILE A 269 1.90 -14.89 -7.32
N GLN A 270 0.80 -15.59 -7.10
CA GLN A 270 0.73 -17.05 -7.23
C GLN A 270 0.94 -17.54 -8.67
N GLU A 271 0.59 -16.73 -9.67
CA GLU A 271 0.88 -17.04 -11.07
C GLU A 271 2.39 -16.97 -11.38
N VAL A 272 3.11 -16.03 -10.76
CA VAL A 272 4.55 -15.80 -10.99
C VAL A 272 5.44 -16.61 -10.05
N ALA A 273 4.98 -16.87 -8.82
CA ALA A 273 5.71 -17.53 -7.74
C ALA A 273 4.84 -18.65 -7.13
N PRO A 274 4.52 -19.70 -7.89
CA PRO A 274 3.53 -20.70 -7.47
C PRO A 274 3.94 -21.49 -6.22
N LEU A 275 5.24 -21.72 -6.00
CA LEU A 275 5.70 -22.47 -4.84
C LEU A 275 5.85 -21.59 -3.60
N SER A 276 6.54 -20.45 -3.73
CA SER A 276 6.72 -19.53 -2.60
C SER A 276 5.45 -18.75 -2.26
N GLY A 277 4.54 -18.53 -3.20
CA GLY A 277 3.23 -17.92 -3.00
C GLY A 277 2.11 -18.90 -2.59
N GLU A 278 2.38 -20.21 -2.52
CA GLU A 278 1.37 -21.27 -2.34
C GLU A 278 0.41 -21.01 -1.17
N LEU A 279 0.95 -20.57 -0.03
CA LEU A 279 0.16 -20.34 1.18
C LEU A 279 -0.25 -18.89 1.37
N MET A 280 -0.17 -18.03 0.37
CA MET A 280 -0.72 -16.66 0.44
C MET A 280 -2.23 -16.70 0.32
N MET A 281 -2.92 -16.30 1.39
CA MET A 281 -4.39 -16.36 1.50
C MET A 281 -4.88 -15.64 2.77
N GLY A 282 -6.19 -15.47 2.90
CA GLY A 282 -6.78 -14.94 4.13
C GLY A 282 -6.59 -15.88 5.33
N LYS A 283 -6.67 -15.36 6.56
CA LYS A 283 -6.61 -16.19 7.79
C LYS A 283 -7.74 -17.23 7.82
N HIS A 284 -8.95 -16.82 7.43
CA HIS A 284 -10.09 -17.72 7.35
C HIS A 284 -9.86 -18.94 6.42
N GLU A 285 -9.24 -18.73 5.25
CA GLU A 285 -8.88 -19.81 4.32
C GLU A 285 -7.76 -20.68 4.86
N PHE A 286 -6.74 -20.06 5.46
CA PHE A 286 -5.63 -20.78 6.06
C PHE A 286 -6.10 -21.74 7.17
N ASN A 287 -7.01 -21.29 8.04
CA ASN A 287 -7.55 -22.12 9.11
C ASN A 287 -8.36 -23.30 8.55
N LYS A 288 -9.18 -23.08 7.51
CA LYS A 288 -9.91 -24.17 6.83
C LYS A 288 -8.98 -25.21 6.21
N LEU A 289 -7.78 -24.80 5.76
CA LEU A 289 -6.78 -25.71 5.21
C LEU A 289 -6.05 -26.48 6.31
N ALA A 290 -5.83 -25.85 7.47
CA ALA A 290 -5.26 -26.51 8.65
C ALA A 290 -6.21 -27.56 9.25
N ASP A 291 -7.52 -27.30 9.27
CA ASP A 291 -8.53 -28.25 9.77
C ASP A 291 -8.72 -29.48 8.86
N LYS A 292 -8.23 -29.42 7.62
CA LYS A 292 -8.30 -30.51 6.63
C LYS A 292 -7.04 -31.40 6.60
N LYS A 293 -5.96 -31.01 7.29
CA LYS A 293 -4.69 -31.74 7.35
C LYS A 293 -4.53 -32.46 8.68
#